data_AF-A0A6G0WYJ7-F1
#
_entry.id   AF-A0A6G0WYJ7-F1
#
_cell.length_a   1.000
_cell.length_b   1.000
_cell.length_c   1.000
_cell.angle_alpha   90.00
_cell.angle_beta   90.00
_cell.angle_gamma   90.00
#
_symmetry.space_group_name_H-M   'P 1'
#
loop_
_entity.id
_entity.type
_entity.pdbx_description
1 polymer ?
#
loop_
_entity_poly.entity_id
_entity_poly.type
_entity_poly.pdbx_seq_one_letter_code
_entity_poly.pdbx_strand_id
1 'polypeptide(L)'
;MVVYYAKKQSLLRALKLQSADYVAMEVQSNQGLLSFLNDQTVFGLDQIVDATWSTRRTVTMRLDALDGHMVKQKLVFDCQADLFYFLVELGMEPSQENGKVRRGSFSNPQRRKSYADHIIARHSARTSRAKSDFI
;
A
#
# COMPACT_ATOMS: atom_id res chain seq x y z
N MET A 1 -7.20 2.88 -18.53
CA MET A 1 -8.17 3.07 -17.44
C MET A 1 -8.94 1.77 -17.28
N VAL A 2 -8.84 1.12 -16.12
CA VAL A 2 -9.51 -0.16 -15.83
C VAL A 2 -10.13 -0.07 -14.44
N VAL A 3 -11.34 -0.60 -14.29
CA VAL A 3 -12.06 -0.65 -13.02
C VAL A 3 -12.03 -2.07 -12.46
N TYR A 4 -11.64 -2.19 -11.20
CA TYR A 4 -11.57 -3.44 -10.46
C TYR A 4 -12.52 -3.42 -9.27
N TYR A 5 -13.07 -4.58 -8.95
CA TYR A 5 -13.92 -4.76 -7.79
C TYR A 5 -13.23 -5.69 -6.78
N ALA A 6 -13.21 -5.27 -5.52
CA ALA A 6 -12.68 -6.07 -4.44
C ALA A 6 -13.51 -5.87 -3.17
N LYS A 7 -13.39 -6.79 -2.22
CA LYS A 7 -13.98 -6.64 -0.90
C LYS A 7 -12.98 -5.96 0.02
N LYS A 8 -13.39 -4.86 0.65
CA LYS A 8 -12.60 -4.24 1.73
C LYS A 8 -12.63 -5.17 2.95
N GLN A 9 -11.48 -5.43 3.54
CA GLN A 9 -11.42 -6.10 4.84
C GLN A 9 -11.36 -5.05 5.95
N SER A 10 -12.45 -4.94 6.71
CA SER A 10 -12.50 -4.17 7.95
C SER A 10 -12.43 -5.09 9.18
N LEU A 11 -12.01 -4.54 10.32
CA LEU A 11 -12.07 -5.24 11.61
C LEU A 11 -13.52 -5.59 11.98
N LEU A 12 -14.47 -4.70 11.68
CA LEU A 12 -15.90 -4.95 11.90
C LEU A 12 -16.41 -6.16 11.10
N ARG A 13 -15.91 -6.34 9.88
CA ARG A 13 -16.16 -7.55 9.10
C ARG A 13 -15.50 -8.78 9.71
N ALA A 14 -14.29 -8.66 10.25
CA ALA A 14 -13.65 -9.78 10.96
C ALA A 14 -14.47 -10.21 12.19
N LEU A 15 -15.16 -9.26 12.84
CA LEU A 15 -16.09 -9.49 13.95
C LEU A 15 -17.51 -9.87 13.50
N LYS A 16 -17.76 -10.00 12.19
CA LYS A 16 -19.10 -10.26 11.57
C LYS A 16 -20.17 -9.20 11.91
N LEU A 17 -19.75 -8.01 12.35
CA LEU A 17 -20.64 -6.91 12.72
C LEU A 17 -21.04 -6.03 11.53
N GLN A 18 -20.45 -6.26 10.36
CA GLN A 18 -20.72 -5.50 9.15
C GLN A 18 -20.68 -6.42 7.93
N SER A 19 -21.66 -6.26 7.03
CA SER A 19 -21.68 -6.89 5.71
C SER A 19 -20.47 -6.43 4.87
N ALA A 20 -20.11 -7.23 3.86
CA ALA A 20 -18.91 -6.96 3.07
C ALA A 20 -19.10 -5.72 2.19
N ASP A 21 -18.37 -4.63 2.51
CA ASP A 21 -18.29 -3.47 1.63
C ASP A 21 -17.43 -3.83 0.41
N TYR A 22 -18.11 -3.99 -0.73
CA TYR A 22 -17.46 -4.02 -2.03
C TYR A 22 -16.96 -2.62 -2.35
N VAL A 23 -15.72 -2.54 -2.85
CA VAL A 23 -15.11 -1.31 -3.32
C VAL A 23 -14.78 -1.43 -4.80
N ALA A 24 -15.15 -0.41 -5.55
CA ALA A 24 -14.74 -0.20 -6.93
C ALA A 24 -13.48 0.67 -6.94
N MET A 25 -12.46 0.22 -7.64
CA MET A 25 -11.17 0.87 -7.75
C MET A 25 -10.88 1.14 -9.21
N GLU A 26 -10.59 2.37 -9.56
CA GLU A 26 -10.17 2.75 -10.89
C GLU A 26 -8.66 2.96 -10.91
N VAL A 27 -7.98 2.29 -11.84
CA VAL A 27 -6.54 2.48 -12.07
C VAL A 27 -6.35 3.21 -13.39
N GLN A 28 -5.71 4.37 -13.31
CA GLN A 28 -5.34 5.21 -14.45
C GLN A 28 -3.82 5.23 -14.58
N SER A 29 -3.26 4.11 -15.06
CA SER A 29 -1.81 3.86 -15.13
C SER A 29 -1.05 4.90 -15.96
N ASN A 30 -1.70 5.48 -16.97
CA ASN A 30 -1.17 6.58 -17.80
C ASN A 30 -1.06 7.91 -17.03
N GLN A 31 -1.92 8.15 -16.04
CA GLN A 31 -1.88 9.33 -15.18
C GLN A 31 -1.18 9.06 -13.83
N GLY A 32 -0.86 7.80 -13.55
CA GLY A 32 -0.28 7.38 -12.28
C GLY A 32 -1.26 7.53 -11.11
N LEU A 33 -2.55 7.27 -11.32
CA LEU A 33 -3.58 7.42 -10.28
C LEU A 33 -4.30 6.10 -9.94
N LEU A 34 -4.67 5.96 -8.68
CA LEU A 34 -5.53 4.94 -8.10
C LEU A 34 -6.67 5.62 -7.34
N SER A 35 -7.90 5.44 -7.81
CA SER A 35 -9.10 6.02 -7.21
C SER A 35 -9.97 4.95 -6.57
N PHE A 36 -10.39 5.14 -5.33
CA PHE A 36 -11.42 4.33 -4.67
C PHE A 36 -12.76 5.07 -4.80
N LEU A 37 -13.64 4.53 -5.65
CA LEU A 37 -14.84 5.24 -6.08
C LEU A 37 -15.90 5.38 -4.97
N ASN A 38 -15.93 4.43 -4.04
CA ASN A 38 -16.92 4.40 -2.95
C ASN A 38 -16.73 5.52 -1.94
N ASP A 39 -15.48 5.86 -1.61
CA ASP A 39 -15.15 6.91 -0.63
C ASP A 39 -14.54 8.15 -1.30
N GLN A 40 -14.54 8.20 -2.64
CA GLN A 40 -14.01 9.29 -3.47
C GLN A 40 -12.54 9.63 -3.14
N THR A 41 -11.78 8.66 -2.62
CA THR A 41 -10.36 8.87 -2.31
C THR A 41 -9.50 8.58 -3.54
N VAL A 42 -8.53 9.45 -3.79
CA VAL A 42 -7.61 9.33 -4.93
C VAL A 42 -6.18 9.37 -4.42
N PHE A 43 -5.37 8.43 -4.88
CA PHE A 43 -3.97 8.31 -4.55
C PHE A 43 -3.12 8.27 -5.82
N GLY A 44 -1.96 8.90 -5.79
CA GLY A 44 -0.91 8.64 -6.77
C GLY A 44 -0.32 7.24 -6.60
N LEU A 45 0.08 6.59 -7.70
CA LEU A 45 0.79 5.30 -7.63
C LEU A 45 2.14 5.42 -6.91
N ASP A 46 2.77 6.60 -6.98
CA ASP A 46 3.97 6.95 -6.23
C ASP A 46 3.73 7.07 -4.71
N GLN A 47 2.48 7.27 -4.29
CA GLN A 47 2.07 7.27 -2.89
C GLN A 47 1.97 5.86 -2.31
N ILE A 48 2.04 4.81 -3.14
CA ILE A 48 2.16 3.43 -2.66
C ILE A 48 3.56 3.26 -2.05
N VAL A 49 3.62 3.14 -0.73
CA VAL A 49 4.86 2.94 0.02
C VAL A 49 5.30 1.48 -0.06
N ASP A 50 4.37 0.58 0.22
CA ASP A 50 4.57 -0.85 0.08
C ASP A 50 3.24 -1.55 -0.22
N ALA A 51 3.35 -2.73 -0.81
CA ALA A 51 2.24 -3.62 -1.02
C ALA A 51 2.68 -5.06 -0.80
N THR A 52 1.77 -5.89 -0.30
CA THR A 52 1.98 -7.34 -0.17
C THR A 52 0.76 -8.06 -0.69
N TRP A 53 0.96 -9.15 -1.40
CA TRP A 53 -0.14 -9.97 -1.90
C TRP A 53 0.10 -11.44 -1.62
N SER A 54 -0.98 -12.21 -1.65
CA SER A 54 -0.97 -13.63 -1.31
C SER A 54 -1.76 -14.45 -2.32
N THR A 55 -1.49 -15.76 -2.32
CA THR A 55 -2.21 -16.76 -3.13
C THR A 55 -3.71 -16.83 -2.84
N ARG A 56 -4.19 -16.20 -1.76
CA ARG A 56 -5.60 -16.14 -1.36
C ARG A 56 -6.38 -14.97 -1.99
N ARG A 57 -5.88 -14.37 -3.07
CA ARG A 57 -6.47 -13.20 -3.75
C ARG A 57 -6.50 -11.93 -2.88
N THR A 58 -5.64 -11.87 -1.87
CA THR A 58 -5.56 -10.73 -0.95
C THR A 58 -4.39 -9.85 -1.31
N VAL A 59 -4.61 -8.54 -1.36
CA VAL A 59 -3.56 -7.51 -1.38
C VAL A 59 -3.71 -6.61 -0.15
N THR A 60 -2.58 -6.20 0.43
CA THR A 60 -2.51 -5.19 1.47
C THR A 60 -1.55 -4.11 0.99
N MET A 61 -2.03 -2.88 0.91
CA MET A 61 -1.25 -1.73 0.46
C MET A 61 -1.14 -0.71 1.59
N ARG A 62 0.01 -0.05 1.66
CA ARG A 62 0.25 1.12 2.50
C ARG A 62 0.43 2.33 1.60
N LEU A 63 -0.45 3.31 1.79
CA LEU A 63 -0.54 4.54 1.01
C LEU A 63 -0.16 5.71 1.91
N ASP A 64 0.68 6.61 1.41
CA ASP A 64 1.04 7.87 2.07
C ASP A 64 0.09 8.97 1.59
N ALA A 65 -0.88 9.35 2.42
CA ALA A 65 -1.79 10.43 2.08
C ALA A 65 -1.05 11.78 2.08
N LEU A 66 -1.57 12.76 1.34
CA LEU A 66 -0.90 14.07 1.14
C LEU A 66 -0.67 14.85 2.44
N ASP A 67 -1.45 14.54 3.47
CA ASP A 67 -1.34 15.09 4.82
C ASP A 67 -0.29 14.36 5.69
N GLY A 68 0.44 13.40 5.13
CA GLY A 68 1.45 12.58 5.81
C GLY A 68 0.85 11.47 6.66
N HIS A 69 -0.46 11.23 6.58
CA HIS A 69 -1.08 10.10 7.25
C HIS A 69 -0.94 8.81 6.43
N MET A 70 -0.52 7.74 7.10
CA MET A 70 -0.42 6.42 6.47
C MET A 70 -1.78 5.72 6.47
N VAL A 71 -2.30 5.43 5.28
CA VAL A 71 -3.53 4.66 5.07
C VAL A 71 -3.18 3.23 4.70
N LYS A 72 -3.78 2.26 5.40
CA LYS A 72 -3.61 0.83 5.08
C LYS A 72 -4.89 0.27 4.47
N GLN A 73 -4.82 -0.14 3.21
CA GLN A 73 -5.93 -0.76 2.50
C GLN A 73 -5.70 -2.26 2.38
N LYS A 74 -6.68 -3.06 2.82
CA LYS A 74 -6.67 -4.52 2.67
C LYS A 74 -7.86 -4.95 1.83
N LEU A 75 -7.57 -5.59 0.71
CA LEU A 75 -8.54 -5.90 -0.33
C LEU A 75 -8.48 -7.39 -0.66
N VAL A 76 -9.64 -7.96 -0.96
CA VAL A 76 -9.77 -9.36 -1.38
C VAL A 76 -10.53 -9.40 -2.70
N PHE A 77 -9.88 -9.90 -3.74
CA PHE A 77 -10.46 -10.05 -5.07
C PHE A 77 -11.27 -11.33 -5.19
N ASP A 78 -12.29 -11.30 -6.06
CA ASP A 78 -13.14 -12.47 -6.30
C ASP A 78 -12.47 -13.49 -7.23
N CYS A 79 -11.52 -13.09 -8.09
CA CYS A 79 -10.74 -14.03 -8.90
C CYS A 79 -9.22 -13.73 -8.90
N GLN A 80 -8.42 -14.70 -9.37
CA GLN A 80 -6.96 -14.57 -9.45
C GLN A 80 -6.52 -13.64 -10.59
N ALA A 81 -7.27 -13.62 -11.69
CA ALA A 81 -6.98 -12.78 -12.85
C ALA A 81 -7.09 -11.30 -12.48
N ASP A 82 -8.16 -10.90 -11.78
CA ASP A 82 -8.34 -9.51 -11.34
C ASP A 82 -7.20 -9.06 -10.43
N LEU A 83 -6.79 -9.88 -9.47
CA LEU A 83 -5.63 -9.57 -8.63
C LEU A 83 -4.37 -9.39 -9.48
N PHE A 84 -4.13 -10.30 -10.43
CA PHE A 84 -2.94 -10.23 -11.28
C PHE A 84 -2.88 -8.94 -12.09
N TYR A 85 -3.95 -8.65 -12.85
CA TYR A 85 -4.00 -7.46 -13.69
C TYR A 85 -3.99 -6.19 -12.86
N PHE A 86 -4.70 -6.15 -11.73
CA PHE A 86 -4.64 -5.03 -10.80
C PHE A 86 -3.21 -4.72 -10.36
N LEU A 87 -2.45 -5.73 -9.93
CA LEU A 87 -1.05 -5.56 -9.52
C LEU A 87 -0.18 -5.06 -10.68
N VAL A 88 -0.38 -5.58 -11.89
CA VAL A 88 0.33 -5.12 -13.10
C VAL A 88 0.03 -3.66 -13.41
N GLU A 89 -1.23 -3.24 -13.35
CA GLU A 89 -1.64 -1.84 -13.61
C GLU A 89 -1.09 -0.87 -12.55
N LEU A 90 -0.84 -1.34 -11.32
CA LEU A 90 -0.12 -0.55 -10.31
C LEU A 90 1.40 -0.47 -10.55
N GLY A 91 1.92 -1.07 -11.62
CA GLY A 91 3.35 -1.12 -11.94
C GLY A 91 4.12 -2.15 -11.12
N MET A 92 3.44 -3.16 -10.56
CA MET A 92 4.07 -4.26 -9.85
C MET A 92 4.27 -5.46 -10.80
N GLU A 93 5.21 -6.34 -10.46
CA GLU A 93 5.54 -7.52 -11.26
C GLU A 93 5.15 -8.82 -10.52
N PRO A 94 3.85 -9.17 -10.46
CA PRO A 94 3.42 -10.44 -9.87
C PRO A 94 3.84 -11.63 -10.74
N SER A 95 4.23 -12.73 -10.11
CA SER A 95 4.41 -14.02 -10.80
C SER A 95 3.16 -14.90 -10.66
N GLN A 96 2.94 -15.77 -11.66
CA GLN A 96 1.85 -16.75 -11.65
C GLN A 96 2.39 -18.16 -11.78
N GLU A 97 1.68 -19.10 -11.17
CA GLU A 97 1.92 -20.54 -11.27
C GLU A 97 0.57 -21.26 -11.31
N ASN A 98 0.32 -22.07 -12.34
CA ASN A 98 -0.96 -22.76 -12.53
C ASN A 98 -2.19 -21.84 -12.46
N GLY A 99 -2.09 -20.64 -13.06
CA GLY A 99 -3.16 -19.63 -13.07
C GLY A 99 -3.42 -18.95 -11.72
N LYS A 100 -2.57 -19.16 -10.71
CA LYS A 100 -2.66 -18.52 -9.40
C LYS A 100 -1.53 -17.52 -9.21
N VAL A 101 -1.85 -16.34 -8.68
CA VAL A 101 -0.85 -15.34 -8.32
C VAL A 101 -0.02 -15.87 -7.15
N ARG A 102 1.31 -15.92 -7.30
CA ARG A 102 2.22 -16.29 -6.22
C ARG A 102 2.31 -15.17 -5.19
N ARG A 103 2.64 -15.52 -3.95
CA ARG A 103 2.88 -14.53 -2.89
C ARG A 103 4.03 -13.60 -3.31
N GLY A 104 3.87 -12.30 -3.07
CA GLY A 104 4.91 -11.33 -3.36
C GLY A 104 4.73 -10.04 -2.57
N SER A 105 5.65 -9.12 -2.78
CA SER A 105 5.65 -7.81 -2.16
C SER A 105 6.34 -6.78 -3.04
N PHE A 106 5.87 -5.55 -2.93
CA PHE A 106 6.44 -4.36 -3.53
C PHE A 106 6.80 -3.36 -2.42
N SER A 107 7.89 -2.62 -2.60
CA SER A 107 8.28 -1.52 -1.72
C SER A 107 8.84 -0.42 -2.61
N ASN A 108 8.28 0.78 -2.50
CA ASN A 108 8.71 1.90 -3.32
C ASN A 108 10.10 2.38 -2.85
N PRO A 109 11.13 2.25 -3.70
CA PRO A 109 12.51 2.57 -3.32
C PRO A 109 12.73 4.06 -3.06
N GLN A 110 11.93 4.95 -3.66
CA GLN A 110 12.07 6.40 -3.46
C GLN A 110 11.70 6.83 -2.04
N ARG A 111 10.77 6.12 -1.38
CA ARG A 111 10.35 6.39 0.01
C ARG A 111 11.25 5.77 1.07
N ARG A 112 12.20 4.88 0.71
CA ARG A 112 13.14 4.29 1.67
C ARG A 112 14.16 5.30 2.21
N LYS A 113 14.56 6.29 1.40
CA LYS A 113 15.56 7.28 1.79
C LYS A 113 15.07 8.17 2.94
N SER A 114 13.83 8.63 2.89
CA SER A 114 13.27 9.54 3.91
C SER A 114 13.09 8.88 5.29
N TYR A 115 12.74 7.58 5.35
CA TYR A 115 12.53 6.90 6.64
C TYR A 115 13.84 6.50 7.34
N ALA A 116 14.87 6.10 6.57
CA ALA A 116 16.18 5.76 7.13
C ALA A 116 16.88 7.00 7.73
N ASP A 117 16.76 8.16 7.09
CA ASP A 117 17.36 9.41 7.58
C ASP A 117 16.70 9.89 8.89
N HIS A 118 15.40 9.68 9.07
CA HIS A 118 14.71 10.01 10.32
C HIS A 118 15.12 9.13 11.52
N ILE A 119 15.49 7.86 11.28
CA ILE A 119 15.96 6.96 12.33
C ILE A 119 17.41 7.31 12.73
N ILE A 120 18.26 7.64 11.76
CA ILE A 120 19.64 8.05 12.01
C ILE A 120 19.67 9.41 12.74
N ALA A 121 18.86 10.39 12.33
CA ALA A 121 18.78 11.69 12.98
C ALA A 121 18.33 11.62 14.46
N ARG A 122 17.45 10.68 14.81
CA ARG A 122 17.03 10.47 16.21
C ARG A 122 18.09 9.81 17.10
N HIS A 123 19.00 9.04 16.52
CA HIS A 123 20.11 8.46 17.27
C HIS A 123 21.30 9.43 17.42
N SER A 124 21.54 10.30 16.44
CA SER A 124 22.63 11.29 16.48
C SER A 124 22.37 12.48 17.41
N ALA A 125 21.11 12.79 17.70
CA ALA A 125 20.76 13.89 18.62
C ALA A 125 21.00 13.58 20.11
N ARG A 126 21.36 12.34 20.45
CA ARG A 126 21.47 11.89 21.86
C ARG A 126 22.90 11.85 22.41
N THR A 127 23.92 12.23 21.62
CA THR A 127 25.34 12.09 22.01
C THR A 127 26.17 13.36 21.90
N SER A 128 25.59 14.55 21.75
CA SER A 128 26.32 15.82 21.82
C SER A 128 25.90 16.69 23.00
N ARG A 129 26.13 16.22 24.23
CA ARG A 129 26.19 17.10 25.41
C ARG A 129 27.17 16.54 26.44
N ALA A 130 28.01 17.44 26.96
CA ALA A 130 29.20 17.25 27.80
C ALA A 130 30.48 16.95 26.99
N LYS A 131 31.54 17.75 27.03
CA LYS A 131 31.98 18.75 28.01
C LYS A 131 32.54 19.99 27.31
N SER A 132 32.08 21.17 27.73
CA SER A 132 32.76 22.44 27.53
C SER A 132 33.85 22.58 28.59
N ASP A 133 35.04 22.97 28.15
CA ASP A 133 36.14 23.48 28.97
C ASP A 133 35.66 24.59 29.90
N PHE A 134 36.16 24.62 31.15
CA PHE A 134 36.41 25.85 31.89
C PHE A 134 37.42 25.59 33.02
N ILE A 135 38.57 26.27 32.88
CA ILE A 135 39.64 26.66 33.84
C ILE A 135 40.44 25.55 34.54
#